data_AF-A0A161TZR0-F1
#
_entry.id   AF-A0A161TZR0-F1
#
_cell.length_a   1.000
_cell.length_b   1.000
_cell.length_c   1.000
_cell.angle_alpha   90.00
_cell.angle_beta   90.00
_cell.angle_gamma   90.00
#
_symmetry.space_group_name_H-M   'P 1'
#
loop_
_entity.id
_entity.type
_entity.pdbx_description
1 polymer ?
#
loop_
_entity_poly.entity_id
_entity_poly.type
_entity_poly.pdbx_seq_one_letter_code
_entity_poly.pdbx_strand_id
1 'polypeptide(L)' 'MNERHARDLIDFAARWAPFGGADDEEIWVSFGLRAGEYRRRLRLILDLPNPALLDSAMRERLRICSRRLNAAPRPLVGL' A
#
# COMPACT_ATOMS: atom_id res chain seq x y z
N MET A 1 -13.10 9.34 1.87
CA MET A 1 -11.94 9.14 0.97
C MET A 1 -12.50 8.99 -0.43
N ASN A 2 -12.00 9.76 -1.40
CA ASN A 2 -12.54 9.74 -2.77
C ASN A 2 -11.99 8.53 -3.55
N GLU A 3 -12.75 8.03 -4.52
CA GLU A 3 -12.42 6.80 -5.27
C GLU A 3 -11.10 6.91 -6.04
N ARG A 4 -10.77 8.08 -6.59
CA ARG A 4 -9.47 8.34 -7.24
C ARG A 4 -8.30 8.19 -6.26
N HIS A 5 -8.45 8.76 -5.07
CA HIS A 5 -7.42 8.67 -4.03
C HIS A 5 -7.23 7.22 -3.55
N ALA A 6 -8.31 6.43 -3.50
CA ALA A 6 -8.23 5.01 -3.21
C ALA A 6 -7.48 4.24 -4.30
N ARG A 7 -7.71 4.58 -5.58
CA ARG A 7 -6.98 4.01 -6.72
C ARG A 7 -5.50 4.36 -6.69
N ASP A 8 -5.13 5.60 -6.36
CA ASP A 8 -3.73 6.03 -6.26
C ASP A 8 -2.97 5.25 -5.19
N LEU A 9 -3.60 5.04 -4.02
CA LEU A 9 -3.04 4.24 -2.93
C LEU A 9 -2.82 2.77 -3.36
N ILE A 10 -3.76 2.21 -4.13
CA ILE A 10 -3.67 0.85 -4.67
C ILE A 10 -2.54 0.74 -5.71
N ASP A 11 -2.51 1.64 -6.69
CA ASP A 11 -1.55 1.58 -7.79
C ASP A 11 -0.12 1.77 -7.29
N PHE A 12 0.05 2.65 -6.30
CA PHE A 12 1.32 2.79 -5.58
C PHE A 12 1.69 1.50 -4.84
N ALA A 13 0.77 0.90 -4.07
CA ALA A 13 1.04 -0.38 -3.41
C ALA A 13 1.42 -1.49 -4.40
N ALA A 14 0.78 -1.55 -5.57
CA ALA A 14 1.03 -2.55 -6.59
C ALA A 14 2.40 -2.35 -7.26
N ARG A 15 2.82 -1.09 -7.47
CA ARG A 15 4.15 -0.74 -7.98
C ARG A 15 5.26 -1.22 -7.06
N TRP A 16 5.07 -1.06 -5.75
CA TRP A 16 6.07 -1.39 -4.74
C TRP A 16 5.99 -2.83 -4.21
N ALA A 17 4.91 -3.55 -4.53
CA ALA A 17 4.70 -4.93 -4.14
C ALA A 17 5.89 -5.88 -4.43
N PRO A 18 6.56 -5.84 -5.61
CA PRO A 18 7.71 -6.70 -5.90
C PRO A 18 8.92 -6.45 -4.99
N PHE A 19 9.02 -5.25 -4.42
CA PHE A 19 10.15 -4.83 -3.58
C PHE A 19 9.89 -5.04 -2.08
N GLY A 20 8.70 -5.50 -1.71
CA GLY A 20 8.25 -5.65 -0.32
C GLY A 20 7.40 -4.49 0.18
N GLY A 21 7.08 -3.53 -0.68
CA GLY A 21 6.35 -2.30 -0.36
C GLY A 21 7.27 -1.08 -0.29
N ALA A 22 6.65 0.10 -0.34
CA ALA A 22 7.35 1.38 -0.27
C ALA A 22 7.85 1.66 1.14
N ASP A 23 8.95 2.40 1.23
CA ASP A 23 9.46 2.90 2.50
C ASP A 23 8.67 4.12 3.00
N ASP A 24 9.03 4.57 4.21
CA ASP A 24 8.31 5.65 4.88
C ASP A 24 8.52 7.03 4.22
N GLU A 25 9.66 7.26 3.56
CA GLU A 25 9.99 8.50 2.86
C GLU A 25 9.28 8.59 1.52
N GLU A 26 9.25 7.50 0.76
CA GLU A 26 8.52 7.40 -0.50
C GLU A 26 7.01 7.62 -0.32
N ILE A 27 6.44 7.08 0.75
CA ILE A 27 5.04 7.31 1.13
C ILE A 27 4.81 8.78 1.49
N TRP A 28 5.72 9.38 2.26
CA TRP A 28 5.62 10.78 2.66
C TRP A 28 5.71 11.72 1.46
N VAL A 29 6.67 11.51 0.55
CA VAL A 29 6.83 12.32 -0.66
C VAL A 29 5.63 12.17 -1.60
N SER A 30 5.07 10.96 -1.73
CA SER A 30 3.99 10.70 -2.67
C SER A 30 2.62 11.18 -2.18
N PHE A 31 2.35 11.10 -0.88
CA PHE A 31 1.01 11.34 -0.33
C PHE A 31 0.95 12.36 0.81
N GLY A 32 2.08 12.81 1.34
CA GLY A 32 2.14 13.60 2.58
C GLY A 32 1.65 12.83 3.81
N LEU A 33 1.66 11.49 3.73
CA LEU A 33 1.16 10.61 4.78
C LEU A 33 2.31 9.96 5.54
N ARG A 34 2.13 9.80 6.86
CA ARG A 34 2.95 8.85 7.61
C ARG A 34 2.64 7.44 7.12
N ALA A 35 3.64 6.58 7.09
CA ALA A 35 3.50 5.22 6.58
C ALA A 35 2.45 4.38 7.32
N GLY A 36 2.29 4.58 8.63
CA GLY A 36 1.23 3.95 9.41
C GLY A 36 -0.18 4.34 8.93
N GLU A 37 -0.40 5.61 8.58
CA GLU A 37 -1.68 6.12 8.07
C GLU A 37 -1.95 5.62 6.64
N TYR A 38 -0.93 5.60 5.78
CA TYR A 38 -1.00 4.97 4.47
C TYR A 38 -1.41 3.48 4.56
N ARG A 39 -0.71 2.69 5.39
CA ARG A 39 -1.00 1.26 5.59
C ARG A 39 -2.41 1.05 6.16
N ARG A 40 -2.86 1.92 7.08
CA ARG A 40 -4.22 1.89 7.62
C ARG A 40 -5.26 2.12 6.53
N ARG A 41 -5.09 3.16 5.69
CA ARG A 41 -6.00 3.48 4.58
C ARG A 41 -6.03 2.37 3.53
N LEU A 42 -4.87 1.82 3.17
CA LEU A 42 -4.77 0.71 2.23
C LEU A 42 -5.53 -0.52 2.72
N ARG A 43 -5.42 -0.88 4.00
CA ARG A 43 -6.21 -1.98 4.59
C ARG A 43 -7.70 -1.74 4.51
N LEU A 44 -8.16 -0.53 4.87
CA LEU A 44 -9.58 -0.18 4.76
C LEU A 44 -10.09 -0.37 3.32
N ILE A 45 -9.35 0.10 2.31
CA ILE A 45 -9.74 -0.09 0.90
C ILE A 45 -9.82 -1.57 0.53
N LEU A 46 -8.85 -2.39 0.94
CA LEU A 46 -8.81 -3.81 0.61
C LEU A 46 -9.93 -4.61 1.27
N ASP A 47 -10.37 -4.19 2.45
CA ASP A 47 -11.46 -4.81 3.20
C ASP A 47 -12.85 -4.34 2.74
N LEU A 48 -12.94 -3.21 2.03
CA LEU A 48 -14.20 -2.79 1.42
C LEU A 48 -14.60 -3.76 0.28
N PRO A 49 -15.84 -4.27 0.28
CA PRO A 49 -16.40 -5.09 -0.80
C PRO A 49 -16.80 -4.22 -1.99
N ASN A 50 -15.85 -3.46 -2.56
CA ASN A 50 -16.08 -2.70 -3.77
C ASN A 50 -15.55 -3.49 -4.98
N PRO A 51 -16.43 -4.01 -5.86
CA PRO A 51 -16.03 -4.77 -7.04
C PRO A 51 -15.47 -3.88 -8.17
N ALA A 52 -15.73 -2.56 -8.16
CA ALA A 52 -15.29 -1.65 -9.21
C ALA A 52 -13.83 -1.20 -9.05
N LEU A 53 -13.29 -1.25 -7.82
CA LEU A 53 -11.96 -0.71 -7.52
C LEU A 53 -10.83 -1.73 -7.69
N LEU A 54 -11.09 -3.03 -7.54
CA LEU A 54 -10.08 -4.09 -7.56
C LEU A 54 -10.66 -5.42 -8.04
N ASP A 55 -9.99 -6.07 -9.00
CA ASP A 55 -10.21 -7.48 -9.29
C ASP A 55 -9.71 -8.37 -8.13
N SER A 56 -10.21 -9.61 -8.07
CA SER A 56 -9.90 -10.54 -6.99
C SER A 56 -8.41 -10.91 -6.90
N ALA A 57 -7.69 -10.96 -8.03
CA ALA A 57 -6.28 -11.33 -8.06
C ALA A 57 -5.37 -10.19 -7.56
N MET A 58 -5.70 -8.95 -7.92
CA MET A 58 -5.02 -7.75 -7.44
C MET A 58 -5.25 -7.55 -5.93
N ARG A 59 -6.48 -7.79 -5.46
CA ARG A 59 -6.81 -7.74 -4.02
C ARG A 59 -6.00 -8.75 -3.22
N GLU A 60 -5.80 -9.97 -3.74
CA GLU A 60 -5.01 -11.00 -3.07
C GLU A 60 -3.50 -10.67 -3.06
N ARG A 61 -2.95 -10.22 -4.19
CA ARG A 61 -1.54 -9.78 -4.26
C ARG A 61 -1.24 -8.65 -3.26
N LEU A 62 -2.14 -7.69 -3.14
CA LEU A 62 -2.01 -6.57 -2.21
C LEU A 62 -2.21 -6.99 -0.75
N ARG A 63 -3.09 -7.95 -0.46
CA ARG A 63 -3.22 -8.54 0.88
C ARG A 63 -1.92 -9.20 1.34
N ILE A 64 -1.28 -9.97 0.46
CA ILE A 64 0.01 -10.61 0.77
C ILE A 64 1.08 -9.55 1.06
N CYS A 65 1.15 -8.48 0.26
CA CYS A 65 2.08 -7.37 0.50
C CYS A 65 1.78 -6.62 1.80
N SER A 66 0.52 -6.30 2.07
CA SER A 66 0.05 -5.70 3.33
C SER A 66 0.47 -6.52 4.55
N ARG A 67 0.43 -7.85 4.46
CA ARG A 67 0.85 -8.73 5.55
C ARG A 67 2.36 -8.69 5.79
N ARG A 68 3.17 -8.46 4.75
CA ARG A 68 4.62 -8.27 4.85
C ARG A 68 5.04 -6.87 5.26
N LEU A 69 4.22 -5.84 4.99
CA LEU A 69 4.47 -4.45 5.43
C LEU A 69 4.48 -4.28 6.95
N ASN A 70 3.90 -5.22 7.71
CA ASN A 70 4.02 -5.25 9.18
C ASN A 70 5.36 -5.84 9.66
N ALA A 71 6.15 -6.47 8.79
CA ALA A 71 7.41 -7.13 9.14
C ALA A 71 8.60 -6.17 8.97
N ALA A 72 8.56 -5.03 9.66
CA ALA A 72 9.59 -4.00 9.75
C ALA A 72 10.08 -3.36 8.42
N PRO A 73 10.34 -2.04 8.40
CA PRO A 73 11.02 -1.43 7.26
C PRO A 73 12.38 -2.11 7.05
N ARG A 74 12.75 -2.35 5.78
CA ARG A 74 14.12 -2.73 5.43
C ARG A 74 15.04 -1.67 6.05
N PRO A 75 15.99 -2.03 6.94
CA PRO A 75 17.03 -1.08 7.28
C PRO A 75 17.74 -0.73 5.98
N LEU A 76 17.85 0.56 5.68
CA LEU A 76 18.73 1.04 4.62
C LEU A 76 20.11 0.49 4.97
N VAL A 77 20.57 -0.52 4.23
CA VAL A 77 21.95 -0.98 4.33
C VAL A 77 22.79 0.19 3.86
N GLY A 78 23.32 0.93 4.83
CA GLY A 78 24.36 1.92 4.61
C GLY A 78 25.57 1.21 4.02
N LEU A 79 25.99 1.71 2.85
CA LEU A 79 27.31 1.50 2.27
C LEU A 79 28.40 2.08 3.18
#